data_AF-A0A3A0C6H4-F1
#
_entry.id   AF-A0A3A0C6H4-F1
#
_cell.length_a   1.000
_cell.length_b   1.000
_cell.length_c   1.000
_cell.angle_alpha   90.00
_cell.angle_beta   90.00
_cell.angle_gamma   90.00
#
_symmetry.space_group_name_H-M   'P 1'
#
loop_
_entity.id
_entity.type
_entity.pdbx_description
1 polymer ?
#
loop_
_entity_poly.entity_id
_entity_poly.type
_entity_poly.pdbx_seq_one_letter_code
_entity_poly.pdbx_strand_id
1 'polypeptide(L)' 'NNWLQHPTLMPAIIFGVVTVVAPFFIMQPSFGFGFAASKMPSPGSARLRSLMNHTAFGVGLHLFAVLFNWLLRAYA' A
#
# COMPACT_ATOMS: atom_id res chain seq x y z
N ASN A 1 -12.38 -16.58 0.77
CA ASN A 1 -11.79 -15.22 0.79
C ASN A 1 -12.92 -14.24 0.47
N ASN A 2 -13.64 -13.75 1.47
CA ASN A 2 -14.89 -12.97 1.29
C ASN A 2 -14.69 -11.46 1.47
N TRP A 3 -13.44 -11.00 1.53
CA TRP A 3 -13.14 -9.61 1.86
C TRP A 3 -13.77 -8.61 0.87
N LEU A 4 -13.84 -8.94 -0.42
CA LEU A 4 -14.51 -8.08 -1.40
C LEU A 4 -16.03 -7.97 -1.19
N GLN A 5 -16.68 -8.98 -0.60
CA GLN A 5 -18.13 -8.96 -0.30
C GLN A 5 -18.43 -8.21 1.01
N HIS A 6 -17.46 -8.21 1.93
CA HIS A 6 -17.51 -7.56 3.23
C HIS A 6 -16.20 -6.80 3.49
N PRO A 7 -15.98 -5.67 2.78
CA PRO A 7 -14.72 -4.96 2.84
C PRO A 7 -14.49 -4.40 4.25
N THR A 8 -13.34 -4.73 4.83
CA THR A 8 -12.86 -4.19 6.10
C THR A 8 -11.55 -3.45 5.89
N LEU A 9 -11.29 -2.41 6.68
CA LEU A 9 -10.12 -1.55 6.49
C LEU A 9 -8.80 -2.27 6.80
N MET A 10 -8.75 -3.07 7.87
CA MET A 10 -7.51 -3.65 8.40
C MET A 10 -6.73 -4.50 7.38
N PRO A 11 -7.35 -5.47 6.68
CA PRO A 11 -6.63 -6.26 5.67
C PRO A 11 -6.04 -5.41 4.53
N ALA A 12 -6.74 -4.35 4.11
CA ALA A 12 -6.25 -3.48 3.04
C ALA A 12 -5.07 -2.61 3.49
N ILE A 13 -5.10 -2.09 4.73
CA ILE A 13 -3.96 -1.35 5.30
C ILE A 13 -2.76 -2.27 5.48
N ILE A 14 -2.95 -3.48 6.04
CA ILE A 14 -1.86 -4.45 6.20
C ILE A 14 -1.26 -4.78 4.84
N PHE A 15 -2.10 -5.07 3.84
CA PHE A 15 -1.63 -5.34 2.49
C PHE A 15 -0.85 -4.16 1.91
N GLY A 16 -1.40 -2.94 2.00
CA GLY A 16 -0.73 -1.71 1.57
C GLY A 16 0.64 -1.55 2.23
N VAL A 17 0.74 -1.65 3.55
CA VAL A 17 2.02 -1.55 4.27
C VAL A 17 3.00 -2.65 3.88
N VAL A 18 2.55 -3.91 3.73
CA VAL A 18 3.42 -5.02 3.28
C VAL A 18 4.03 -4.73 1.92
N THR A 19 3.32 -4.05 1.02
CA THR A 19 3.88 -3.69 -0.29
C THR A 19 5.10 -2.75 -0.22
N VAL A 20 5.40 -2.11 0.92
CA VAL A 20 6.65 -1.34 1.15
C VAL A 20 7.91 -2.21 1.06
N VAL A 21 7.79 -3.53 1.22
CA VAL A 21 8.92 -4.46 1.02
C VAL A 21 9.50 -4.30 -0.40
N ALA A 22 8.66 -4.14 -1.42
CA ALA A 22 9.11 -3.99 -2.79
C ALA A 22 9.98 -2.73 -3.00
N PRO A 23 9.57 -1.50 -2.63
CA PRO A 23 10.46 -0.35 -2.77
C PRO A 23 11.68 -0.44 -1.88
N PHE A 24 11.59 -0.97 -0.66
CA PHE A 24 12.76 -0.99 0.25
C PHE A 24 13.86 -1.95 -0.18
N PHE A 25 13.51 -3.10 -0.75
CA PHE A 25 14.46 -4.16 -1.02
C PHE A 25 14.71 -4.43 -2.51
N ILE A 26 13.86 -3.91 -3.41
CA ILE A 26 14.01 -4.10 -4.85
C ILE A 26 14.22 -2.74 -5.53
N MET A 27 13.25 -1.82 -5.41
CA MET A 27 13.29 -0.59 -6.22
C MET A 27 14.36 0.40 -5.76
N GLN A 28 14.42 0.72 -4.46
CA GLN A 28 15.41 1.67 -3.92
C GLN A 28 16.85 1.19 -4.14
N PRO A 29 17.20 -0.10 -3.93
CA PRO A 29 18.50 -0.62 -4.34
C PRO A 29 18.76 -0.47 -5.84
N SER A 30 17.80 -0.84 -6.69
CA SER A 30 17.92 -0.75 -8.15
C SER A 30 18.11 0.69 -8.65
N PHE A 31 17.56 1.67 -7.94
CA PHE A 31 17.75 3.10 -8.23
C PHE A 31 19.03 3.69 -7.64
N GLY A 32 19.88 2.87 -7.00
CA GLY A 32 21.11 3.34 -6.36
C GLY A 32 20.90 4.01 -5.00
N PHE A 33 19.67 4.07 -4.49
CA PHE A 33 19.34 4.64 -3.17
C PHE A 33 19.71 3.71 -2.01
N GLY A 34 20.13 2.47 -2.29
CA GLY A 34 20.47 1.47 -1.29
C GLY A 34 19.24 0.81 -0.65
N PHE A 35 19.48 -0.18 0.21
CA PHE A 35 18.43 -0.87 0.96
C PHE A 35 17.70 0.12 1.88
N ALA A 36 16.37 0.12 1.80
CA ALA A 36 15.52 1.07 2.52
C ALA A 36 16.03 2.52 2.40
N ALA A 37 16.44 2.94 1.19
CA ALA A 37 16.93 4.29 0.89
C ALA A 37 18.14 4.74 1.72
N SER A 38 18.98 3.81 2.19
CA SER A 38 20.11 4.10 3.09
C SER A 38 21.16 5.08 2.54
N LYS A 39 21.25 5.25 1.22
CA LYS A 39 22.21 6.14 0.55
C LYS A 39 21.61 7.50 0.15
N MET A 40 20.33 7.74 0.44
CA MET A 40 19.70 9.04 0.18
C MET A 40 20.18 10.09 1.20
N PRO A 41 20.22 11.40 0.85
CA PRO A 41 20.59 12.47 1.79
C PRO A 41 19.72 12.52 3.06
N SER A 42 18.46 12.08 2.97
CA SER A 42 17.56 11.94 4.12
C SER A 42 16.79 10.59 4.06
N PRO A 43 17.38 9.50 4.59
CA PRO A 43 16.79 8.17 4.56
C PRO A 43 15.47 8.08 5.34
N GLY A 44 15.41 8.74 6.51
CA GLY A 44 14.22 8.73 7.37
C GLY A 44 13.00 9.31 6.66
N SER A 45 13.15 10.47 6.02
CA SER A 45 12.04 11.08 5.27
C SER A 45 11.66 10.27 4.03
N ALA A 46 12.61 9.62 3.34
CA ALA A 46 12.31 8.75 2.21
C ALA A 46 11.51 7.50 2.62
N ARG A 47 11.87 6.87 3.76
CA ARG A 47 11.14 5.73 4.32
C ARG A 47 9.73 6.13 4.76
N LEU A 48 9.59 7.27 5.46
CA LEU A 48 8.30 7.77 5.89
C LEU A 48 7.37 8.03 4.70
N ARG A 49 7.87 8.71 3.66
CA ARG A 49 7.10 8.95 2.42
C ARG A 49 6.67 7.66 1.74
N SER A 50 7.55 6.65 1.67
CA SER A 50 7.18 5.34 1.15
C SER A 50 6.06 4.70 1.99
N LEU A 51 6.21 4.67 3.32
CA LEU A 51 5.18 4.13 4.21
C LEU A 51 3.84 4.87 4.05
N MET A 52 3.86 6.21 3.96
CA MET A 52 2.66 7.03 3.74
C MET A 52 1.97 6.68 2.41
N ASN A 53 2.73 6.61 1.31
CA ASN A 53 2.18 6.29 -0.01
C ASN A 53 1.54 4.89 -0.03
N HIS A 54 2.18 3.92 0.61
CA HIS A 54 1.70 2.54 0.64
C HIS A 54 0.52 2.33 1.62
N THR A 55 0.47 3.11 2.70
CA THR A 55 -0.72 3.20 3.56
C THR A 55 -1.89 3.85 2.82
N ALA A 56 -1.64 4.94 2.08
CA ALA A 56 -2.64 5.60 1.25
C ALA A 56 -3.18 4.68 0.15
N PHE A 57 -2.31 3.87 -0.47
CA PHE A 57 -2.72 2.80 -1.37
C PHE A 57 -3.65 1.79 -0.67
N GLY A 58 -3.34 1.35 0.55
CA GLY A 58 -4.21 0.48 1.33
C GLY A 58 -5.59 1.11 1.62
N VAL A 59 -5.64 2.41 1.95
CA VAL A 59 -6.90 3.15 2.09
C VAL A 59 -7.67 3.15 0.77
N GLY A 60 -7.01 3.49 -0.34
CA GLY A 60 -7.61 3.48 -1.68
C GLY A 60 -8.15 2.12 -2.08
N LEU A 61 -7.44 1.04 -1.74
CA LEU A 61 -7.87 -0.33 -1.97
C LEU A 61 -9.16 -0.67 -1.20
N HIS A 62 -9.26 -0.23 0.06
CA HIS A 62 -10.48 -0.40 0.84
C HIS A 62 -11.66 0.39 0.24
N LEU A 63 -11.44 1.65 -0.13
CA LEU A 63 -12.48 2.49 -0.76
C LEU A 63 -12.96 1.88 -2.08
N PHE A 64 -12.04 1.37 -2.90
CA PHE A 64 -12.39 0.65 -4.12
C PHE A 64 -13.24 -0.58 -3.82
N ALA A 65 -12.86 -1.40 -2.83
CA ALA A 65 -13.63 -2.58 -2.47
C ALA A 65 -15.04 -2.24 -1.94
N VAL A 66 -15.17 -1.16 -1.17
CA VAL A 66 -16.48 -0.64 -0.71
C VAL A 66 -17.34 -0.22 -1.91
N LEU A 67 -16.78 0.58 -2.82
CA LEU A 67 -17.49 1.04 -4.02
C LEU A 67 -17.90 -0.14 -4.91
N PHE A 68 -16.98 -1.07 -5.13
CA PHE A 68 -17.21 -2.25 -5.97
C PHE A 68 -18.29 -3.16 -5.38
N ASN A 69 -18.23 -3.43 -4.07
CA ASN A 69 -19.28 -4.20 -3.37
C ASN A 69 -20.64 -3.49 -3.43
N TRP A 70 -20.67 -2.16 -3.31
CA TRP A 70 -21.90 -1.39 -3.47
C TRP A 70 -22.48 -1.52 -4.89
N LEU A 71 -21.65 -1.36 -5.93
CA LEU A 71 -22.06 -1.55 -7.32
C LEU A 71 -22.61 -2.96 -7.55
N LEU A 72 -21.89 -3.99 -7.10
CA LEU A 72 -22.34 -5.38 -7.25
C LEU A 72 -23.72 -5.62 -6.64
N ARG A 73 -24.01 -5.04 -5.47
CA ARG A 73 -25.31 -5.17 -4.80
C ARG A 73 -26.42 -4.35 -5.46
N ALA A 74 -26.08 -3.27 -6.15
CA ALA A 74 -27.05 -2.42 -6.84
C ALA A 74 -27.50 -3.02 -8.19
N TYR A 75 -26.68 -3.89 -8.79
CA TYR A 75 -26.90 -4.46 -10.13
C TYR A 75 -27.07 -5.98 -10.15
N ALA A 76 -27.03 -6.65 -9.00
CA ALA A 76 -27.38 -8.06 -8.83
C ALA A 76 -28.84 -8.22 -8.40
#